data_AF-A0A1I5C6J3-F1
#
_entry.id   AF-A0A1I5C6J3-F1
#
_cell.length_a   1.000
_cell.length_b   1.000
_cell.length_c   1.000
_cell.angle_alpha   90.00
_cell.angle_beta   90.00
_cell.angle_gamma   90.00
#
_symmetry.space_group_name_H-M   'P 1'
#
loop_
_entity.id
_entity.type
_entity.pdbx_description
1 polymer ?
#
loop_
_entity_poly.entity_id
_entity_poly.type
_entity_poly.pdbx_seq_one_letter_code
_entity_poly.pdbx_strand_id
1 'polypeptide(L)'
;MPGTSRTARPRRRRGLRARLQSALWPIPAVAVVLAIGAGVGLPALDGLLGDGGSGHPLAFVFGGGPAAARDLLAAIAGSLISVTGLTFSLTVVALQLGSSQYSPRLLQTFVTDRGVQLTLAVLTATFVYALTVLRTVRTEDATTDESAFVPRLSITVGYVLTLGSVVALLLFLGHLARMLRVETMLRDVHDEGSATLARELPAGPRPGPGPGVAGPALPRGPGTPVPATSSGFLVAVDEAALVEAARGHGAVVLLAARIGDSVITGTPLAHAWPGPADGPVDAGALGKAVAGAVHLGFERSPDRDLSYGLRKVVDVAVRALSPGTNDPTTAVHALSHARRCSATW
;
A
#
# COMPACT_ATOMS: atom_id res chain seq x y z
N MET A 1 13.62 -38.88 -19.73
CA MET A 1 12.53 -39.09 -18.74
C MET A 1 13.15 -39.75 -17.51
N PRO A 2 12.89 -39.35 -16.25
CA PRO A 2 12.13 -38.20 -15.70
C PRO A 2 13.13 -37.12 -15.18
N GLY A 3 12.81 -35.88 -14.81
CA GLY A 3 11.57 -35.25 -14.35
C GLY A 3 11.93 -34.40 -13.14
N THR A 4 12.19 -33.10 -13.33
CA THR A 4 12.30 -32.15 -12.21
C THR A 4 11.39 -30.96 -12.48
N SER A 5 10.17 -31.10 -11.99
CA SER A 5 9.17 -30.05 -11.83
C SER A 5 9.70 -28.94 -10.91
N ARG A 6 10.28 -27.88 -11.47
CA ARG A 6 10.56 -26.63 -10.73
C ARG A 6 9.27 -25.81 -10.58
N THR A 7 8.53 -26.15 -9.53
CA THR A 7 7.80 -25.22 -8.64
C THR A 7 7.25 -23.93 -9.26
N ALA A 8 6.06 -24.01 -9.87
CA ALA A 8 5.21 -22.88 -10.21
C ALA A 8 4.52 -22.22 -8.98
N ARG A 9 5.24 -22.04 -7.86
CA ARG A 9 4.69 -21.56 -6.58
C ARG A 9 4.94 -20.08 -6.17
N PRO A 10 5.67 -19.19 -6.90
CA PRO A 10 5.82 -17.80 -6.44
C PRO A 10 4.68 -16.85 -6.86
N ARG A 11 3.87 -17.20 -7.88
CA ARG A 11 2.84 -16.30 -8.46
C ARG A 11 1.66 -16.01 -7.53
N ARG A 12 1.11 -17.01 -6.84
CA ARG A 12 -0.03 -16.82 -5.91
C ARG A 12 0.32 -16.03 -4.65
N ARG A 13 1.52 -16.23 -4.08
CA ARG A 13 1.96 -15.53 -2.86
C ARG A 13 2.21 -14.04 -3.12
N ARG A 14 2.76 -13.68 -4.28
CA ARG A 14 2.93 -12.26 -4.68
C ARG A 14 1.59 -11.57 -4.88
N GLY A 15 0.63 -12.22 -5.55
CA GLY A 15 -0.72 -11.66 -5.72
C GLY A 15 -1.49 -11.49 -4.41
N LEU A 16 -1.40 -12.46 -3.49
CA LEU A 16 -2.05 -12.34 -2.17
C LEU A 16 -1.38 -11.25 -1.32
N ARG A 17 -0.05 -11.17 -1.33
CA ARG A 17 0.71 -10.14 -0.61
C ARG A 17 0.41 -8.73 -1.16
N ALA A 18 0.31 -8.58 -2.48
CA ALA A 18 -0.09 -7.31 -3.09
C ALA A 18 -1.53 -6.92 -2.69
N ARG A 19 -2.48 -7.88 -2.68
CA ARG A 19 -3.87 -7.65 -2.24
C ARG A 19 -4.00 -7.34 -0.74
N LEU A 20 -3.17 -7.96 0.09
CA LEU A 20 -3.09 -7.67 1.52
C LEU A 20 -2.45 -6.30 1.78
N GLN A 21 -1.45 -5.92 1.00
CA GLN A 21 -0.78 -4.61 1.11
C GLN A 21 -1.64 -3.46 0.58
N SER A 22 -2.59 -3.73 -0.31
CA SER A 22 -3.53 -2.73 -0.84
C SER A 22 -4.81 -2.56 -0.01
N ALA A 23 -4.94 -3.24 1.14
CA ALA A 23 -6.13 -3.19 1.98
C ALA A 23 -5.87 -2.36 3.25
N LEU A 24 -6.87 -1.61 3.71
CA LEU A 24 -6.85 -0.85 4.97
C LEU A 24 -6.84 -1.74 6.23
N TRP A 25 -7.33 -2.98 6.08
CA TRP A 25 -7.75 -3.83 7.19
C TRP A 25 -6.70 -4.77 7.82
N PRO A 26 -5.52 -5.06 7.23
CA PRO A 26 -4.66 -6.12 7.78
C PRO A 26 -4.06 -5.72 9.13
N ILE A 27 -3.62 -4.47 9.30
CA ILE A 27 -3.02 -4.01 10.56
C ILE A 27 -4.08 -3.93 11.68
N PRO A 28 -5.25 -3.27 11.48
CA PRO A 28 -6.31 -3.28 12.49
C PRO A 28 -6.81 -4.68 12.84
N ALA A 29 -6.97 -5.57 11.86
CA ALA A 29 -7.43 -6.94 12.11
C ALA A 29 -6.45 -7.73 12.99
N VAL A 30 -5.15 -7.63 12.72
CA VAL A 30 -4.12 -8.27 13.57
C VAL A 30 -4.13 -7.68 14.97
N ALA A 31 -4.26 -6.36 15.10
CA ALA A 31 -4.32 -5.70 16.39
C ALA A 31 -5.54 -6.14 17.22
N VAL A 32 -6.70 -6.36 16.59
CA VAL A 32 -7.89 -6.92 17.24
C VAL A 32 -7.63 -8.34 17.76
N VAL A 33 -7.02 -9.21 16.95
CA VAL A 33 -6.70 -10.57 17.39
C VAL A 33 -5.74 -10.57 18.58
N LEU A 34 -4.70 -9.72 18.54
CA LEU A 34 -3.77 -9.54 19.65
C LEU A 34 -4.47 -8.97 20.89
N ALA A 35 -5.39 -8.03 20.73
CA ALA A 35 -6.16 -7.46 21.82
C ALA A 35 -7.09 -8.47 22.50
N ILE A 36 -7.75 -9.34 21.73
CA ILE A 36 -8.56 -10.45 22.28
C ILE A 36 -7.64 -11.41 23.05
N GLY A 37 -6.51 -11.81 22.45
CA GLY A 37 -5.54 -12.68 23.11
C GLY A 37 -5.02 -12.11 24.42
N ALA A 38 -4.65 -10.82 24.44
CA ALA A 38 -4.23 -10.12 25.65
C ALA A 38 -5.38 -9.96 26.66
N GLY A 39 -6.59 -9.66 26.19
CA GLY A 39 -7.77 -9.46 27.04
C GLY A 39 -8.30 -10.74 27.69
N VAL A 40 -7.98 -11.92 27.15
CA VAL A 40 -8.23 -13.22 27.80
C VAL A 40 -7.03 -13.67 28.64
N GLY A 41 -5.82 -13.47 28.12
CA GLY A 41 -4.59 -13.95 28.74
C GLY A 41 -4.19 -13.19 30.01
N LEU A 42 -4.34 -11.85 30.02
CA LEU A 42 -3.97 -11.04 31.18
C LEU A 42 -4.87 -11.29 32.40
N PRO A 43 -6.21 -11.40 32.27
CA PRO A 43 -7.05 -11.77 33.42
C PRO A 43 -6.75 -13.18 33.94
N ALA A 44 -6.49 -14.15 33.06
CA ALA A 44 -6.11 -15.50 33.47
C ALA A 44 -4.76 -15.51 34.21
N LEU A 45 -3.80 -14.72 33.76
CA LEU A 45 -2.51 -14.53 34.44
C LEU A 45 -2.70 -13.83 35.80
N ASP A 46 -3.57 -12.82 35.87
CA ASP A 46 -3.95 -12.16 37.13
C ASP A 46 -4.53 -13.18 38.12
N GLY A 47 -5.33 -14.15 37.64
CA GLY A 47 -5.92 -15.20 38.47
C GLY A 47 -4.87 -16.19 39.00
N LEU A 48 -3.86 -16.52 38.19
CA LEU A 48 -2.74 -17.39 38.61
C LEU A 48 -1.78 -16.70 39.59
N LEU A 49 -1.66 -15.38 39.50
CA LEU A 49 -0.84 -14.56 40.41
C LEU A 49 -1.61 -14.14 41.69
N GLY A 50 -2.93 -14.34 41.69
CA GLY A 50 -3.87 -13.85 42.70
C GLY A 50 -3.99 -14.75 43.93
N ASP A 51 -2.94 -14.79 44.76
CA ASP A 51 -3.02 -15.14 46.19
C ASP A 51 -2.05 -14.30 47.07
N GLY A 52 -1.32 -13.34 46.48
CA GLY A 52 -0.45 -12.43 47.22
C GLY A 52 -1.24 -11.22 47.71
N GLY A 53 -1.50 -11.16 49.02
CA GLY A 53 -2.27 -10.10 49.69
C GLY A 53 -1.80 -8.65 49.48
N SER A 54 -2.28 -7.74 50.32
CA SER A 54 -2.18 -6.26 50.25
C SER A 54 -0.77 -5.64 50.11
N GLY A 55 0.30 -6.44 50.00
CA GLY A 55 1.67 -6.01 49.74
C GLY A 55 2.15 -6.09 48.28
N HIS A 56 1.31 -6.51 47.32
CA HIS A 56 1.74 -6.60 45.91
C HIS A 56 1.87 -5.19 45.28
N PRO A 57 2.97 -4.88 44.55
CA PRO A 57 3.19 -3.55 43.95
C PRO A 57 2.08 -3.09 42.98
N LEU A 58 1.28 -4.03 42.46
CA LEU A 58 0.13 -3.74 41.60
C LEU A 58 -1.08 -3.15 42.37
N ALA A 59 -1.13 -3.28 43.69
CA ALA A 59 -2.17 -2.64 44.51
C ALA A 59 -2.04 -1.12 44.54
N PHE A 60 -0.83 -0.58 44.32
CA PHE A 60 -0.58 0.85 44.19
C PHE A 60 -1.14 1.44 42.88
N VAL A 61 -1.28 0.62 41.83
CA VAL A 61 -1.65 1.10 40.49
C VAL A 61 -3.17 1.15 40.29
N PHE A 62 -3.91 0.21 40.90
CA PHE A 62 -5.38 0.27 40.96
C PHE A 62 -5.87 -0.13 42.36
N GLY A 63 -6.37 0.86 43.10
CA GLY A 63 -6.93 0.71 44.45
C GLY A 63 -8.45 0.52 44.49
N GLY A 64 -9.13 0.54 43.34
CA GLY A 64 -10.58 0.43 43.23
C GLY A 64 -11.12 -1.00 43.37
N GLY A 65 -12.38 -1.12 43.80
CA GLY A 65 -13.09 -2.40 43.82
C GLY A 65 -13.60 -2.86 42.44
N PRO A 66 -14.26 -4.03 42.37
CA PRO A 66 -14.77 -4.62 41.12
C PRO A 66 -15.78 -3.73 40.39
N ALA A 67 -16.64 -3.02 41.13
CA ALA A 67 -17.57 -2.06 40.54
C ALA A 67 -16.84 -0.92 39.82
N ALA A 68 -15.84 -0.32 40.47
CA ALA A 68 -15.02 0.75 39.87
C ALA A 68 -14.25 0.26 38.63
N ALA A 69 -13.76 -0.99 38.65
CA ALA A 69 -13.11 -1.60 37.50
C ALA A 69 -14.05 -1.71 36.29
N ARG A 70 -15.29 -2.16 36.52
CA ARG A 70 -16.32 -2.28 35.48
C ARG A 70 -16.71 -0.94 34.91
N ASP A 71 -16.94 0.04 35.77
CA ASP A 71 -17.32 1.39 35.35
C ASP A 71 -16.21 2.02 34.50
N LEU A 72 -14.95 1.86 34.92
CA LEU A 72 -13.80 2.33 34.14
C LEU A 72 -13.71 1.64 32.77
N LEU A 73 -13.76 0.29 32.73
CA LEU A 73 -13.68 -0.46 31.47
C LEU A 73 -14.86 -0.16 30.53
N ALA A 74 -16.06 0.01 31.07
CA ALA A 74 -17.25 0.40 30.31
C ALA A 74 -17.12 1.83 29.75
N ALA A 75 -16.62 2.77 30.55
CA ALA A 75 -16.36 4.14 30.10
C ALA A 75 -15.28 4.19 29.00
N ILE A 76 -14.22 3.38 29.13
CA ILE A 76 -13.18 3.22 28.09
C ILE A 76 -13.81 2.65 26.81
N ALA A 77 -14.57 1.56 26.90
CA ALA A 77 -15.19 0.95 25.72
C ALA A 77 -16.16 1.91 25.02
N GLY A 78 -17.02 2.61 25.77
CA GLY A 78 -18.00 3.56 25.23
C GLY A 78 -17.38 4.81 24.59
N SER A 79 -16.29 5.33 25.17
CA SER A 79 -15.57 6.47 24.59
C SER A 79 -14.82 6.06 23.31
N LEU A 80 -14.14 4.90 23.31
CA LEU A 80 -13.35 4.46 22.16
C LEU A 80 -14.18 4.08 20.95
N ILE A 81 -15.38 3.50 21.10
CA ILE A 81 -16.25 3.25 19.95
C ILE A 81 -16.63 4.57 19.25
N SER A 82 -16.92 5.61 20.03
CA SER A 82 -17.27 6.94 19.52
C SER A 82 -16.09 7.60 18.83
N VAL A 83 -14.90 7.57 19.45
CA VAL A 83 -13.66 8.12 18.87
C VAL A 83 -13.23 7.36 17.60
N THR A 84 -13.41 6.04 17.57
CA THR A 84 -13.13 5.23 16.38
C THR A 84 -14.06 5.61 15.23
N GLY A 85 -15.35 5.80 15.51
CA GLY A 85 -16.31 6.29 14.52
C GLY A 85 -15.95 7.67 13.97
N LEU A 86 -15.55 8.60 14.85
CA LEU A 86 -15.06 9.92 14.44
C LEU A 86 -13.81 9.83 13.56
N THR A 87 -12.85 8.98 13.93
CA THR A 87 -11.61 8.75 13.18
C THR A 87 -11.92 8.22 11.78
N PHE A 88 -12.84 7.27 11.67
CA PHE A 88 -13.29 6.74 10.38
C PHE A 88 -13.96 7.83 9.53
N SER A 89 -14.86 8.62 10.12
CA SER A 89 -15.52 9.74 9.45
C SER A 89 -14.52 10.78 8.93
N LEU A 90 -13.57 11.21 9.77
CA LEU A 90 -12.51 12.15 9.37
C LEU A 90 -11.61 11.58 8.28
N THR A 91 -11.31 10.27 8.32
CA THR A 91 -10.54 9.59 7.26
C THR A 91 -11.29 9.63 5.93
N VAL A 92 -12.59 9.35 5.93
CA VAL A 92 -13.43 9.41 4.72
C VAL A 92 -13.51 10.84 4.19
N VAL A 93 -13.70 11.83 5.05
CA VAL A 93 -13.70 13.25 4.65
C VAL A 93 -12.34 13.65 4.06
N ALA A 94 -11.23 13.26 4.69
CA ALA A 94 -9.89 13.50 4.16
C ALA A 94 -9.71 12.85 2.78
N LEU A 95 -10.20 11.63 2.59
CA LEU A 95 -10.17 10.92 1.32
C LEU A 95 -11.01 11.64 0.25
N GLN A 96 -12.19 12.13 0.60
CA GLN A 96 -13.06 12.91 -0.28
C GLN A 96 -12.42 14.24 -0.69
N LEU A 97 -11.83 14.97 0.27
CA LEU A 97 -11.10 16.21 0.01
C LEU A 97 -9.88 15.94 -0.88
N GLY A 98 -9.10 14.88 -0.61
CA GLY A 98 -7.99 14.48 -1.46
C GLY A 98 -8.41 14.12 -2.88
N SER A 99 -9.52 13.38 -3.03
CA SER A 99 -10.08 13.00 -4.34
C SER A 99 -10.57 14.21 -5.13
N SER A 100 -11.21 15.17 -4.45
CA SER A 100 -11.85 16.32 -5.09
C SER A 100 -10.86 17.43 -5.43
N GLN A 101 -9.82 17.60 -4.60
CA GLN A 101 -8.81 18.66 -4.76
C GLN A 101 -7.62 18.24 -5.62
N TYR A 102 -7.24 16.95 -5.66
CA TYR A 102 -5.97 16.54 -6.28
C TYR A 102 -6.12 15.58 -7.48
N SER A 103 -6.45 14.31 -7.26
CA SER A 103 -6.74 13.34 -8.33
C SER A 103 -7.17 11.99 -7.73
N PRO A 104 -8.12 11.27 -8.36
CA PRO A 104 -8.46 9.89 -7.96
C PRO A 104 -7.26 8.94 -7.93
N ARG A 105 -6.21 9.22 -8.73
CA ARG A 105 -4.98 8.41 -8.77
C ARG A 105 -4.14 8.49 -7.50
N LEU A 106 -4.32 9.55 -6.70
CA LEU A 106 -3.62 9.70 -5.43
C LEU A 106 -4.31 8.90 -4.30
N LEU A 107 -5.58 8.53 -4.47
CA LEU A 107 -6.37 7.77 -3.49
C LEU A 107 -5.78 6.40 -3.17
N GLN A 108 -5.13 5.75 -4.14
CA GLN A 108 -4.45 4.48 -3.89
C GLN A 108 -3.38 4.62 -2.80
N THR A 109 -2.67 5.76 -2.75
CA THR A 109 -1.70 6.06 -1.69
C THR A 109 -2.40 6.32 -0.35
N PHE A 110 -3.52 7.06 -0.34
CA PHE A 110 -4.29 7.37 0.89
C PHE A 110 -4.82 6.12 1.60
N VAL A 111 -5.33 5.14 0.84
CA VAL A 111 -5.87 3.88 1.38
C VAL A 111 -4.76 3.00 1.99
N THR A 112 -3.51 3.20 1.59
CA THR A 112 -2.36 2.46 2.12
C THR A 112 -1.59 3.20 3.22
N ASP A 113 -2.10 4.33 3.70
CA ASP A 113 -1.40 5.14 4.70
C ASP A 113 -1.28 4.41 6.06
N ARG A 114 -0.03 4.26 6.53
CA ARG A 114 0.26 3.55 7.78
C ARG A 114 -0.15 4.32 9.02
N GLY A 115 -0.19 5.65 8.98
CA GLY A 115 -0.62 6.49 10.10
C GLY A 115 -2.11 6.27 10.40
N VAL A 116 -2.95 6.28 9.36
CA VAL A 116 -4.37 5.94 9.45
C VAL A 116 -4.56 4.51 10.00
N GLN A 117 -3.87 3.53 9.40
CA GLN A 117 -3.98 2.13 9.80
C GLN A 117 -3.54 1.88 11.25
N LEU A 118 -2.43 2.50 11.69
CA LEU A 118 -1.92 2.37 13.06
C LEU A 118 -2.89 2.99 14.07
N THR A 119 -3.44 4.17 13.76
CA THR A 119 -4.40 4.84 14.64
C THR A 119 -5.66 3.99 14.81
N LEU A 120 -6.24 3.53 13.69
CA LEU A 120 -7.40 2.63 13.73
C LEU A 120 -7.10 1.33 14.47
N ALA A 121 -5.90 0.78 14.29
CA ALA A 121 -5.46 -0.41 15.00
C ALA A 121 -5.41 -0.20 16.51
N VAL A 122 -4.80 0.88 17.00
CA VAL A 122 -4.72 1.20 18.44
C VAL A 122 -6.11 1.44 19.02
N LEU A 123 -6.94 2.27 18.38
CA LEU A 123 -8.29 2.59 18.87
C LEU A 123 -9.17 1.34 18.97
N THR A 124 -9.19 0.53 17.90
CA THR A 124 -10.01 -0.68 17.84
C THR A 124 -9.46 -1.77 18.78
N ALA A 125 -8.14 -1.92 18.88
CA ALA A 125 -7.51 -2.86 19.81
C ALA A 125 -7.84 -2.51 21.26
N THR A 126 -7.70 -1.25 21.67
CA THR A 126 -8.02 -0.83 23.04
C THR A 126 -9.51 -1.02 23.35
N PHE A 127 -10.39 -0.73 22.38
CA PHE A 127 -11.84 -0.98 22.52
C PHE A 127 -12.15 -2.46 22.74
N VAL A 128 -11.62 -3.34 21.88
CA VAL A 128 -11.85 -4.79 21.97
C VAL A 128 -11.22 -5.37 23.24
N TYR A 129 -10.03 -4.90 23.61
CA TYR A 129 -9.37 -5.28 24.85
C TYR A 129 -10.25 -4.95 26.07
N ALA A 130 -10.75 -3.71 26.16
CA ALA A 130 -11.60 -3.27 27.27
C ALA A 130 -12.89 -4.10 27.38
N LEU A 131 -13.54 -4.42 26.25
CA LEU A 131 -14.72 -5.30 26.24
C LEU A 131 -14.40 -6.74 26.66
N THR A 132 -13.24 -7.25 26.25
CA THR A 132 -12.82 -8.62 26.57
C THR A 132 -12.54 -8.76 28.07
N VAL A 133 -11.80 -7.80 28.66
CA VAL A 133 -11.57 -7.77 30.13
C VAL A 133 -12.87 -7.48 30.88
N LEU A 134 -13.74 -6.60 30.38
CA LEU A 134 -15.04 -6.35 31.03
C LEU A 134 -15.91 -7.62 31.07
N ARG A 135 -15.83 -8.47 30.03
CA ARG A 135 -16.53 -9.75 29.99
C ARG A 135 -16.01 -10.73 31.06
N THR A 136 -14.70 -10.80 31.29
CA THR A 136 -14.14 -11.71 32.32
C THR A 136 -14.60 -11.29 33.71
N VAL A 137 -14.50 -10.00 34.04
CA VAL A 137 -14.96 -9.45 35.34
C VAL A 137 -16.47 -9.66 35.56
N ARG A 138 -17.29 -9.65 34.49
CA ARG A 138 -18.73 -9.96 34.59
C ARG A 138 -19.05 -11.43 34.84
N THR A 139 -18.21 -12.34 34.33
CA THR A 139 -18.47 -13.79 34.41
C THR A 139 -18.10 -14.33 35.80
N GLU A 140 -17.08 -13.78 36.43
CA GLU A 140 -16.59 -14.25 37.74
C GLU A 140 -17.45 -13.82 38.92
N ASP A 141 -17.98 -12.59 38.93
CA ASP A 141 -18.97 -12.17 39.93
C ASP A 141 -20.27 -12.98 39.89
N ALA A 142 -20.62 -13.58 38.75
CA ALA A 142 -21.82 -14.39 38.63
C ALA A 142 -21.62 -15.83 39.13
N THR A 143 -20.37 -16.26 39.35
CA THR A 143 -20.01 -17.66 39.64
C THR A 143 -19.48 -17.88 41.06
N THR A 144 -19.02 -16.84 41.76
CA THR A 144 -18.42 -16.98 43.09
C THR A 144 -19.01 -15.94 44.06
N ASP A 145 -19.77 -16.41 45.06
CA ASP A 145 -20.38 -15.59 46.12
C ASP A 145 -19.34 -15.09 47.16
N GLU A 146 -18.07 -15.47 47.00
CA GLU A 146 -16.95 -15.08 47.84
C GLU A 146 -15.90 -14.29 47.03
N SER A 147 -15.77 -13.00 47.37
CA SER A 147 -14.76 -12.05 46.84
C SER A 147 -14.70 -11.92 45.31
N ALA A 148 -15.39 -10.91 44.78
CA ALA A 148 -15.27 -10.51 43.39
C ALA A 148 -13.79 -10.23 43.01
N PHE A 149 -13.28 -11.04 42.09
CA PHE A 149 -11.91 -10.96 41.60
C PHE A 149 -11.72 -9.69 40.76
N VAL A 150 -10.66 -8.93 41.06
CA VAL A 150 -10.33 -7.69 40.34
C VAL A 150 -9.00 -7.87 39.62
N PRO A 151 -8.98 -8.03 38.29
CA PRO A 151 -7.75 -8.22 37.50
C PRO A 151 -7.01 -6.87 37.36
N ARG A 152 -6.24 -6.51 38.39
CA ARG A 152 -5.59 -5.19 38.53
C ARG A 152 -4.58 -4.92 37.41
N LEU A 153 -3.79 -5.92 36.98
CA LEU A 153 -2.85 -5.75 35.87
C LEU A 153 -3.62 -5.49 34.57
N SER A 154 -4.66 -6.28 34.31
CA SER A 154 -5.47 -6.15 33.10
C SER A 154 -6.11 -4.76 32.99
N ILE A 155 -6.62 -4.22 34.10
CA ILE A 155 -7.18 -2.86 34.18
C ILE A 155 -6.10 -1.81 33.93
N THR A 156 -4.92 -1.97 34.56
CA THR A 156 -3.78 -1.07 34.38
C THR A 156 -3.35 -1.00 32.92
N VAL A 157 -3.22 -2.16 32.26
CA VAL A 157 -2.89 -2.24 30.83
C VAL A 157 -3.98 -1.55 30.00
N GLY A 158 -5.25 -1.75 30.33
CA GLY A 158 -6.37 -1.07 29.66
C GLY A 158 -6.31 0.45 29.78
N TYR A 159 -5.94 0.96 30.96
CA TYR A 159 -5.75 2.39 31.19
C TYR A 159 -4.57 2.94 30.36
N VAL A 160 -3.41 2.25 30.36
CA VAL A 160 -2.24 2.64 29.56
C VAL A 160 -2.56 2.63 28.06
N LEU A 161 -3.27 1.60 27.59
CA LEU A 161 -3.73 1.53 26.19
C LEU A 161 -4.68 2.68 25.86
N THR A 162 -5.53 3.10 26.80
CA THR A 162 -6.43 4.26 26.61
C THR A 162 -5.65 5.57 26.49
N LEU A 163 -4.63 5.77 27.33
CA LEU A 163 -3.74 6.93 27.20
C LEU A 163 -3.00 6.91 25.86
N GLY A 164 -2.54 5.73 25.43
CA GLY A 164 -1.96 5.51 24.10
C GLY A 164 -2.93 5.85 22.97
N SER A 165 -4.21 5.47 23.10
CA SER A 165 -5.28 5.81 22.14
C SER A 165 -5.48 7.33 22.02
N VAL A 166 -5.43 8.07 23.13
CA VAL A 166 -5.54 9.54 23.09
C VAL A 166 -4.36 10.16 22.35
N VAL A 167 -3.13 9.71 22.63
CA VAL A 167 -1.94 10.18 21.90
C VAL A 167 -2.02 9.83 20.42
N ALA A 168 -2.44 8.61 20.08
CA ALA A 168 -2.62 8.18 18.70
C ALA A 168 -3.64 9.06 17.96
N LEU A 169 -4.75 9.42 18.61
CA LEU A 169 -5.75 10.33 18.05
C LEU A 169 -5.17 11.73 17.77
N LEU A 170 -4.41 12.30 18.71
CA LEU A 170 -3.77 13.61 18.52
C LEU A 170 -2.76 13.58 17.37
N LEU A 171 -1.95 12.52 17.29
CA LEU A 171 -1.01 12.31 16.19
C LEU A 171 -1.74 12.13 14.85
N PHE A 172 -2.87 11.44 14.85
CA PHE A 172 -3.73 11.27 13.69
C PHE A 172 -4.30 12.58 13.17
N LEU A 173 -4.80 13.46 14.05
CA LEU A 173 -5.27 14.78 13.64
C LEU A 173 -4.14 15.59 12.97
N GLY A 174 -2.96 15.60 13.58
CA GLY A 174 -1.78 16.24 12.99
C GLY A 174 -1.34 15.61 11.67
N HIS A 175 -1.46 14.29 11.56
CA HIS A 175 -1.16 13.53 10.33
C HIS A 175 -2.11 13.89 9.20
N LEU A 176 -3.43 13.88 9.45
CA LEU A 176 -4.43 14.32 8.48
C LEU A 176 -4.14 15.75 8.01
N ALA A 177 -3.91 16.68 8.93
CA ALA A 177 -3.63 18.07 8.57
C ALA A 177 -2.38 18.24 7.67
N ARG A 178 -1.32 17.45 7.90
CA ARG A 178 -0.11 17.47 7.05
C ARG A 178 -0.34 16.81 5.69
N MET A 179 -1.17 15.78 5.64
CA MET A 179 -1.48 15.04 4.43
C MET A 179 -2.34 15.86 3.46
N LEU A 180 -3.19 16.76 3.97
CA LEU A 180 -3.93 17.72 3.14
C LEU A 180 -3.07 18.87 2.58
N ARG A 181 -1.77 18.97 2.93
CA ARG A 181 -0.88 19.99 2.35
C ARG A 181 -0.36 19.52 0.99
N VAL A 182 -0.52 20.38 -0.02
CA VAL A 182 -0.12 20.08 -1.41
C VAL A 182 1.37 19.83 -1.54
N GLU A 183 2.19 20.51 -0.72
CA GLU A 183 3.64 20.36 -0.71
C GLU A 183 4.06 18.96 -0.25
N THR A 184 3.35 18.37 0.71
CA THR A 184 3.60 16.99 1.16
C THR A 184 3.31 16.03 0.01
N MET A 185 2.17 16.21 -0.67
CA MET A 185 1.76 15.38 -1.80
C MET A 185 2.78 15.44 -2.96
N LEU A 186 3.24 16.64 -3.33
CA LEU A 186 4.24 16.79 -4.39
C LEU A 186 5.59 16.18 -4.03
N ARG A 187 5.96 16.21 -2.73
CA ARG A 187 7.15 15.52 -2.22
C ARG A 187 6.99 14.00 -2.31
N ASP A 188 5.86 13.46 -1.86
CA ASP A 188 5.61 12.02 -1.90
C ASP A 188 5.66 11.47 -3.34
N VAL A 189 5.10 12.21 -4.31
CA VAL A 189 5.19 11.87 -5.74
C VAL A 189 6.63 11.90 -6.26
N HIS A 190 7.42 12.87 -5.80
CA HIS A 190 8.83 12.96 -6.16
C HIS A 190 9.65 11.80 -5.59
N ASP A 191 9.42 11.45 -4.33
CA ASP A 191 10.12 10.36 -3.64
C ASP A 191 9.74 9.00 -4.25
N GLU A 192 8.44 8.78 -4.52
CA GLU A 192 7.94 7.59 -5.21
C GLU A 192 8.58 7.43 -6.60
N GLY A 193 8.58 8.49 -7.40
CA GLY A 193 9.17 8.44 -8.74
C GLY A 193 10.69 8.27 -8.72
N SER A 194 11.39 8.89 -7.77
CA SER A 194 12.84 8.71 -7.59
C SER A 194 13.19 7.29 -7.15
N ALA A 195 12.36 6.68 -6.29
CA ALA A 195 12.51 5.27 -5.91
C ALA A 195 12.21 4.31 -7.07
N THR A 196 11.24 4.62 -7.94
CA THR A 196 10.98 3.85 -9.17
C THR A 196 12.16 3.98 -10.14
N LEU A 197 12.69 5.19 -10.34
CA LEU A 197 13.88 5.41 -11.17
C LEU A 197 15.07 4.60 -10.66
N ALA A 198 15.39 4.68 -9.37
CA ALA A 198 16.52 3.95 -8.80
C ALA A 198 16.40 2.42 -8.94
N ARG A 199 15.15 1.90 -9.00
CA ARG A 199 14.86 0.47 -9.17
C ARG A 199 14.96 0.02 -10.63
N GLU A 200 14.38 0.78 -11.56
CA GLU A 200 14.29 0.40 -12.98
C GLU A 200 15.53 0.84 -13.77
N LEU A 201 16.24 1.87 -13.31
CA LEU A 201 17.49 2.38 -13.88
C LEU A 201 18.59 2.38 -12.80
N PRO A 202 19.04 1.19 -12.34
CA PRO A 202 20.15 1.12 -11.39
C PRO A 202 21.38 1.83 -11.96
N ALA A 203 22.16 2.48 -11.09
CA ALA A 203 23.36 3.23 -11.44
C ALA A 203 24.48 2.30 -11.94
N GLY A 204 24.33 1.75 -13.15
CA GLY A 204 25.41 1.15 -13.92
C GLY A 204 26.23 2.22 -14.64
N PRO A 205 27.30 1.84 -15.35
CA PRO A 205 28.06 2.77 -16.18
C PRO A 205 27.09 3.40 -17.20
N ARG A 206 26.66 4.62 -16.92
CA ARG A 206 25.98 5.44 -17.93
C ARG A 206 27.03 5.65 -19.02
N PRO A 207 26.77 5.27 -20.28
CA PRO A 207 27.60 5.77 -21.35
C PRO A 207 27.63 7.29 -21.18
N GLY A 208 28.82 7.88 -21.12
CA GLY A 208 28.96 9.32 -20.92
C GLY A 208 28.14 10.11 -21.95
N PRO A 209 27.97 11.42 -21.78
CA PRO A 209 27.26 12.28 -22.73
C PRO A 209 28.08 12.42 -24.02
N GLY A 210 28.14 11.35 -24.80
CA GLY A 210 28.61 11.33 -26.17
C GLY A 210 27.41 11.52 -27.11
N PRO A 211 27.63 12.08 -28.31
CA PRO A 211 26.55 12.26 -29.29
C PRO A 211 25.98 10.89 -29.66
N GLY A 212 24.74 10.63 -29.24
CA GLY A 212 23.97 9.46 -29.63
C GLY A 212 24.56 8.13 -29.18
N VAL A 213 24.18 7.66 -28.00
CA VAL A 213 24.08 6.20 -27.78
C VAL A 213 22.93 5.73 -28.66
N ALA A 214 23.19 5.59 -29.96
CA ALA A 214 22.26 4.94 -30.85
C ALA A 214 22.04 3.55 -30.28
N GLY A 215 20.78 3.22 -29.97
CA GLY A 215 20.41 1.84 -29.65
C GLY A 215 20.89 0.90 -30.76
N PRO A 216 20.87 -0.43 -30.51
CA PRO A 216 21.25 -1.40 -31.54
C PRO A 216 20.56 -1.06 -32.86
N ALA A 217 21.35 -0.93 -33.93
CA ALA A 217 20.83 -0.55 -35.23
C ALA A 217 19.77 -1.57 -35.67
N LEU A 218 18.55 -1.09 -35.92
CA LEU A 218 17.48 -1.96 -36.39
C LEU A 218 17.82 -2.50 -37.79
N PRO A 219 17.43 -3.75 -38.09
CA PRO A 219 17.56 -4.29 -39.45
C PRO A 219 16.87 -3.39 -40.47
N ARG A 220 17.41 -3.35 -41.70
CA ARG A 220 16.86 -2.51 -42.79
C ARG A 220 15.53 -3.07 -43.27
N GLY A 221 14.63 -2.18 -43.69
CA GLY A 221 13.31 -2.53 -44.24
C GLY A 221 12.17 -2.43 -43.23
N PRO A 222 10.91 -2.53 -43.70
CA PRO A 222 9.75 -2.46 -42.82
C PRO A 222 9.68 -3.71 -41.94
N GLY A 223 9.58 -3.52 -40.62
CA GLY A 223 9.36 -4.63 -39.69
C GLY A 223 7.95 -5.20 -39.84
N THR A 224 7.81 -6.51 -39.73
CA THR A 224 6.52 -7.19 -39.71
C THR A 224 5.79 -6.84 -38.42
N PRO A 225 4.57 -6.28 -38.47
CA PRO A 225 3.83 -5.91 -37.26
C PRO A 225 3.38 -7.17 -36.52
N VAL A 226 3.63 -7.18 -35.21
CA VAL A 226 3.15 -8.20 -34.28
C VAL A 226 1.98 -7.60 -33.49
N PRO A 227 0.73 -7.98 -33.81
CA PRO A 227 -0.44 -7.38 -33.19
C PRO A 227 -0.61 -7.81 -31.73
N ALA A 228 -1.17 -6.93 -30.92
CA ALA A 228 -1.54 -7.24 -29.56
C ALA A 228 -2.69 -8.28 -29.53
N THR A 229 -2.58 -9.27 -28.65
CA THR A 229 -3.61 -10.31 -28.45
C THR A 229 -4.74 -9.89 -27.50
N SER A 230 -4.54 -8.80 -26.76
CA SER A 230 -5.52 -8.26 -25.82
C SER A 230 -5.32 -6.75 -25.65
N SER A 231 -6.33 -6.06 -25.12
CA SER A 231 -6.29 -4.61 -24.85
C SER A 231 -5.94 -4.33 -23.39
N GLY A 232 -5.26 -3.21 -23.13
CA GLY A 232 -4.92 -2.74 -21.79
C GLY A 232 -3.71 -1.81 -21.79
N PHE A 233 -3.26 -1.41 -20.61
CA PHE A 233 -2.01 -0.65 -20.45
C PHE A 233 -0.83 -1.61 -20.28
N LEU A 234 0.29 -1.35 -20.95
CA LEU A 234 1.51 -2.13 -20.74
C LEU A 234 2.07 -1.83 -19.34
N VAL A 235 2.00 -2.80 -18.42
CA VAL A 235 2.42 -2.60 -17.02
C VAL A 235 3.79 -3.20 -16.71
N ALA A 236 4.17 -4.26 -17.42
CA ALA A 236 5.47 -4.88 -17.27
C ALA A 236 5.87 -5.65 -18.53
N VAL A 237 7.17 -5.79 -18.72
CA VAL A 237 7.78 -6.61 -19.76
C VAL A 237 8.73 -7.58 -19.07
N ASP A 238 8.58 -8.88 -19.34
CA ASP A 238 9.57 -9.88 -18.99
C ASP A 238 10.64 -9.90 -20.10
N GLU A 239 11.68 -9.11 -19.90
CA GLU A 239 12.77 -8.95 -20.88
C GLU A 239 13.44 -10.28 -21.23
N ALA A 240 13.63 -11.15 -20.23
CA ALA A 240 14.24 -12.46 -20.46
C ALA A 240 13.34 -13.33 -21.35
N ALA A 241 12.04 -13.39 -21.06
CA ALA A 241 11.09 -14.11 -21.89
C ALA A 241 10.99 -13.52 -23.31
N LEU A 242 11.07 -12.20 -23.46
CA LEU A 242 11.04 -11.53 -24.76
C LEU A 242 12.30 -11.84 -25.58
N VAL A 243 13.47 -11.84 -24.95
CA VAL A 243 14.74 -12.21 -25.60
C VAL A 243 14.74 -13.68 -26.01
N GLU A 244 14.24 -14.58 -25.16
CA GLU A 244 14.12 -15.99 -25.51
C GLU A 244 13.09 -16.23 -26.62
N ALA A 245 11.98 -15.48 -26.64
CA ALA A 245 11.02 -15.51 -27.74
C ALA A 245 11.66 -15.06 -29.06
N ALA A 246 12.43 -13.96 -29.04
CA ALA A 246 13.16 -13.44 -30.18
C ALA A 246 14.20 -14.46 -30.70
N ARG A 247 15.00 -15.06 -29.80
CA ARG A 247 15.97 -16.11 -30.15
C ARG A 247 15.33 -17.37 -30.72
N GLY A 248 14.26 -17.86 -30.10
CA GLY A 248 13.59 -19.09 -30.52
C GLY A 248 12.95 -19.00 -31.91
N HIS A 249 12.68 -17.79 -32.39
CA HIS A 249 12.11 -17.53 -33.71
C HIS A 249 13.11 -16.87 -34.68
N GLY A 250 14.39 -16.76 -34.31
CA GLY A 250 15.40 -16.13 -35.15
C GLY A 250 15.00 -14.71 -35.58
N ALA A 251 14.49 -13.89 -34.65
CA ALA A 251 13.91 -12.58 -34.96
C ALA A 251 14.53 -11.47 -34.10
N VAL A 252 14.63 -10.27 -34.67
CA VAL A 252 14.86 -9.03 -33.93
C VAL A 252 13.50 -8.41 -33.63
N VAL A 253 13.20 -8.15 -32.36
CA VAL A 253 11.90 -7.61 -31.92
C VAL A 253 12.09 -6.21 -31.34
N LEU A 254 11.40 -5.23 -31.91
CA LEU A 254 11.25 -3.89 -31.35
C LEU A 254 9.86 -3.77 -30.73
N LEU A 255 9.80 -3.65 -29.41
CA LEU A 255 8.56 -3.30 -28.74
C LEU A 255 8.21 -1.84 -29.04
N ALA A 256 7.05 -1.60 -29.66
CA ALA A 256 6.62 -0.26 -30.05
C ALA A 256 5.98 0.48 -28.86
N ALA A 257 5.28 -0.25 -27.99
CA ALA A 257 4.67 0.27 -26.78
C ALA A 257 5.70 0.36 -25.64
N ARG A 258 5.63 1.43 -24.85
CA ARG A 258 6.38 1.59 -23.60
C ARG A 258 5.50 1.26 -22.41
N ILE A 259 6.12 0.96 -21.26
CA ILE A 259 5.38 0.81 -20.01
C ILE A 259 4.54 2.08 -19.77
N GLY A 260 3.25 1.89 -19.51
CA GLY A 260 2.24 2.93 -19.41
C GLY A 260 1.39 3.10 -20.68
N ASP A 261 1.86 2.73 -21.87
CA ASP A 261 1.11 2.97 -23.10
C ASP A 261 -0.15 2.11 -23.18
N SER A 262 -1.21 2.69 -23.76
CA SER A 262 -2.45 1.97 -24.04
C SER A 262 -2.27 1.16 -25.31
N VAL A 263 -2.58 -0.13 -25.22
CA VAL A 263 -2.49 -1.09 -26.31
C VAL A 263 -3.89 -1.62 -26.59
N ILE A 264 -4.25 -1.69 -27.88
CA ILE A 264 -5.55 -2.18 -28.34
C ILE A 264 -5.34 -3.50 -29.08
N THR A 265 -6.18 -4.49 -28.80
CA THR A 265 -6.18 -5.78 -29.52
C THR A 265 -6.17 -5.57 -31.04
N GLY A 266 -5.30 -6.27 -31.75
CA GLY A 266 -5.14 -6.15 -33.20
C GLY A 266 -4.25 -4.99 -33.68
N THR A 267 -3.86 -4.06 -32.80
CA THR A 267 -2.88 -3.01 -33.14
C THR A 267 -1.44 -3.48 -32.93
N PRO A 268 -0.46 -2.97 -33.69
CA PRO A 268 0.94 -3.38 -33.54
C PRO A 268 1.48 -3.11 -32.13
N LEU A 269 1.79 -4.17 -31.39
CA LEU A 269 2.46 -4.11 -30.09
C LEU A 269 3.99 -4.05 -30.27
N ALA A 270 4.49 -4.81 -31.25
CA ALA A 270 5.89 -4.88 -31.61
C ALA A 270 6.06 -4.93 -33.12
N HIS A 271 7.27 -4.69 -33.58
CA HIS A 271 7.71 -4.94 -34.95
C HIS A 271 8.82 -5.98 -34.91
N ALA A 272 8.78 -6.92 -35.85
CA ALA A 272 9.75 -8.00 -35.93
C ALA A 272 10.47 -7.98 -37.28
N TRP A 273 11.75 -8.30 -37.26
CA TRP A 273 12.57 -8.53 -38.46
C TRP A 273 13.18 -9.92 -38.37
N PRO A 274 13.41 -10.59 -39.50
CA PRO A 274 14.19 -11.82 -39.51
C PRO A 274 15.62 -11.54 -39.04
N GLY A 275 16.20 -12.51 -38.36
CA GLY A 275 17.60 -12.52 -37.99
C GLY A 275 18.50 -12.54 -39.23
N PRO A 276 19.78 -12.15 -39.10
CA PRO A 276 20.70 -12.06 -40.24
C PRO A 276 20.88 -13.36 -41.05
N ALA A 277 20.54 -14.52 -40.46
CA ALA A 277 20.72 -15.85 -41.05
C ALA A 277 19.40 -16.63 -41.20
N ASP A 278 18.26 -16.03 -40.88
CA ASP A 278 16.98 -16.74 -40.73
C ASP A 278 15.96 -16.40 -41.83
N GLY A 279 15.00 -17.31 -42.04
CA GLY A 279 13.89 -17.13 -42.99
C GLY A 279 12.84 -16.11 -42.52
N PRO A 280 11.75 -15.90 -43.30
CA PRO A 280 10.70 -14.95 -42.94
C PRO A 280 10.07 -15.28 -41.58
N VAL A 281 9.84 -14.25 -40.77
CA VAL A 281 9.30 -14.36 -39.41
C VAL A 281 7.83 -14.80 -39.44
N ASP A 282 7.49 -15.89 -38.75
CA ASP A 282 6.11 -16.25 -38.46
C ASP A 282 5.54 -15.32 -37.37
N ALA A 283 4.82 -14.28 -37.80
CA ALA A 283 4.20 -13.30 -36.93
C ALA A 283 3.15 -13.91 -35.98
N GLY A 284 2.52 -15.04 -36.34
CA GLY A 284 1.51 -15.70 -35.53
C GLY A 284 2.11 -16.44 -34.33
N ALA A 285 3.16 -17.25 -34.57
CA ALA A 285 3.89 -17.94 -33.51
C ALA A 285 4.63 -16.96 -32.60
N LEU A 286 5.34 -15.99 -33.20
CA LEU A 286 6.06 -14.95 -32.46
C LEU A 286 5.09 -14.08 -31.64
N GLY A 287 3.92 -13.74 -32.19
CA GLY A 287 2.90 -12.95 -31.48
C GLY A 287 2.41 -13.59 -30.18
N LYS A 288 2.24 -14.92 -30.15
CA LYS A 288 1.89 -15.65 -28.92
C LYS A 288 3.02 -15.62 -27.90
N ALA A 289 4.27 -15.75 -28.34
CA ALA A 289 5.43 -15.69 -27.46
C ALA A 289 5.63 -14.29 -26.87
N VAL A 290 5.52 -13.24 -27.70
CA VAL A 290 5.55 -11.83 -27.27
C VAL A 290 4.41 -11.54 -26.29
N ALA A 291 3.19 -12.00 -26.57
CA ALA A 291 2.04 -11.86 -25.67
C ALA A 291 2.26 -12.51 -24.30
N GLY A 292 3.00 -13.63 -24.23
CA GLY A 292 3.39 -14.28 -22.98
C GLY A 292 4.44 -13.51 -22.17
N ALA A 293 5.27 -12.70 -22.85
CA ALA A 293 6.32 -11.89 -22.25
C ALA A 293 5.86 -10.48 -21.84
N VAL A 294 4.75 -9.99 -22.39
CA VAL A 294 4.15 -8.71 -21.99
C VAL A 294 3.03 -8.90 -20.98
N HIS A 295 2.89 -7.93 -20.08
CA HIS A 295 1.79 -7.89 -19.13
C HIS A 295 0.96 -6.64 -19.37
N LEU A 296 -0.30 -6.86 -19.77
CA LEU A 296 -1.29 -5.80 -19.93
C LEU A 296 -2.20 -5.76 -18.70
N GLY A 297 -2.36 -4.58 -18.12
CA GLY A 297 -3.26 -4.31 -17.00
C GLY A 297 -4.47 -3.49 -17.42
N PHE A 298 -5.54 -3.56 -16.62
CA PHE A 298 -6.70 -2.66 -16.77
C PHE A 298 -6.34 -1.21 -16.42
N GLU A 299 -5.43 -1.03 -15.45
CA GLU A 299 -4.89 0.27 -15.04
C GLU A 299 -3.38 0.31 -15.28
N ARG A 300 -2.83 1.52 -15.42
CA ARG A 300 -1.38 1.75 -15.37
C ARG A 300 -0.85 1.39 -13.98
N SER A 301 0.37 0.85 -13.94
CA SER A 301 1.02 0.46 -12.69
C SER A 301 2.08 1.49 -12.28
N PRO A 302 1.98 2.11 -11.09
CA PRO A 302 2.93 3.13 -10.63
C PRO A 302 4.32 2.57 -10.28
N ASP A 303 4.41 1.27 -10.03
CA ASP A 303 5.61 0.62 -9.50
C ASP A 303 6.76 0.52 -10.50
N ARG A 304 6.45 0.55 -11.82
CA ARG A 304 7.42 0.47 -12.93
C ARG A 304 7.27 1.57 -13.99
N ASP A 305 6.17 2.33 -13.99
CA ASP A 305 5.97 3.43 -14.94
C ASP A 305 6.68 4.70 -14.45
N LEU A 306 7.87 4.97 -15.01
CA LEU A 306 8.66 6.18 -14.73
C LEU A 306 7.92 7.47 -15.08
N SER A 307 7.02 7.44 -16.07
CA SER A 307 6.24 8.61 -16.48
C SER A 307 5.08 8.92 -15.52
N TYR A 308 4.70 7.95 -14.67
CA TYR A 308 3.53 8.06 -13.80
C TYR A 308 3.68 9.16 -12.75
N GLY A 309 4.87 9.33 -12.19
CA GLY A 309 5.16 10.41 -11.24
C GLY A 309 4.98 11.80 -11.88
N LEU A 310 5.53 12.01 -13.09
CA LEU A 310 5.33 13.26 -13.83
C LEU A 310 3.85 13.48 -14.16
N ARG A 311 3.13 12.42 -14.53
CA ARG A 311 1.69 12.50 -14.80
C ARG A 311 0.90 12.94 -13.57
N LYS A 312 1.21 12.42 -12.37
CA LYS A 312 0.60 12.87 -11.10
C LYS A 312 0.84 14.37 -10.87
N VAL A 313 2.05 14.87 -11.12
CA VAL A 313 2.37 16.31 -10.98
C VAL A 313 1.57 17.16 -11.98
N VAL A 314 1.46 16.72 -13.23
CA VAL A 314 0.66 17.41 -14.26
C VAL A 314 -0.83 17.44 -13.87
N ASP A 315 -1.36 16.33 -13.37
CA ASP A 315 -2.76 16.27 -12.90
C ASP A 315 -3.03 17.31 -11.80
N VAL A 316 -2.11 17.45 -10.83
CA VAL A 316 -2.20 18.48 -9.77
C VAL A 316 -2.16 19.90 -10.35
N ALA A 317 -1.25 20.17 -11.30
CA ALA A 317 -1.14 21.49 -11.92
C ALA A 317 -2.40 21.88 -12.72
N VAL A 318 -2.93 20.95 -13.52
CA VAL A 318 -4.17 21.18 -14.31
C VAL A 318 -5.36 21.39 -13.38
N ARG A 319 -5.46 20.62 -12.28
CA ARG A 319 -6.55 20.76 -11.32
C ARG A 319 -6.51 22.08 -10.58
N ALA A 320 -5.32 22.51 -10.14
CA ALA A 320 -5.11 23.79 -9.49
C ALA A 320 -5.56 24.97 -10.38
N LEU A 321 -5.33 24.90 -11.69
CA LEU A 321 -5.78 25.89 -12.68
C LEU A 321 -7.27 25.77 -13.06
N SER A 322 -7.98 24.75 -12.59
CA SER A 322 -9.38 24.56 -12.95
C SER A 322 -10.26 25.68 -12.39
N PRO A 323 -11.34 26.10 -13.07
CA PRO A 323 -12.18 27.22 -12.63
C PRO A 323 -12.78 27.05 -11.22
N GLY A 324 -12.95 25.81 -10.76
CA GLY A 324 -13.48 25.51 -9.42
C GLY A 324 -12.45 25.62 -8.29
N THR A 325 -11.15 25.64 -8.58
CA THR A 325 -10.07 25.76 -7.58
C THR A 325 -9.33 27.08 -7.72
N ASN A 326 -8.91 27.43 -8.94
CA ASN A 326 -8.22 28.68 -9.27
C ASN A 326 -7.06 29.04 -8.31
N ASP A 327 -6.16 28.07 -8.09
CA ASP A 327 -4.96 28.22 -7.26
C ASP A 327 -3.69 28.23 -8.11
N PRO A 328 -3.27 29.41 -8.62
CA PRO A 328 -2.07 29.52 -9.44
C PRO A 328 -0.77 29.23 -8.67
N THR A 329 -0.74 29.43 -7.35
CA THR A 329 0.45 29.17 -6.52
C THR A 329 0.75 27.67 -6.51
N THR A 330 -0.27 26.84 -6.28
CA THR A 330 -0.12 25.38 -6.36
C THR A 330 0.33 24.94 -7.75
N ALA A 331 -0.19 25.54 -8.82
CA ALA A 331 0.24 25.22 -10.18
C ALA A 331 1.73 25.52 -10.42
N VAL A 332 2.23 26.67 -9.93
CA VAL A 332 3.65 27.03 -9.99
C VAL A 332 4.52 26.06 -9.18
N HIS A 333 4.06 25.65 -7.99
CA HIS A 333 4.76 24.66 -7.16
C HIS A 333 4.85 23.29 -7.86
N ALA A 334 3.76 22.82 -8.47
CA ALA A 334 3.73 21.58 -9.24
C ALA A 334 4.70 21.63 -10.44
N LEU A 335 4.70 22.70 -11.22
CA LEU A 335 5.64 22.89 -12.34
C LEU A 335 7.10 22.92 -11.87
N SER A 336 7.37 23.55 -10.73
CA SER A 336 8.71 23.57 -10.12
C SER A 336 9.17 22.17 -9.70
N HIS A 337 8.25 21.33 -9.20
CA HIS A 337 8.53 19.93 -8.92
C HIS A 337 8.75 19.10 -10.19
N ALA A 338 7.97 19.31 -11.25
CA ALA A 338 8.19 18.63 -12.52
C ALA A 338 9.60 18.90 -13.07
N ARG A 339 10.08 20.15 -12.98
CA ARG A 339 11.46 20.52 -13.35
C ARG A 339 12.51 19.78 -12.52
N ARG A 340 12.29 19.64 -11.21
CA ARG A 340 13.20 18.86 -10.34
C ARG A 340 13.21 17.39 -10.70
N CYS A 341 12.06 16.79 -10.99
CA CYS A 341 11.98 15.42 -11.47
C CYS A 341 12.77 15.26 -12.78
N SER A 342 12.60 16.13 -13.77
CA SER A 342 13.35 16.06 -15.04
C SER A 342 14.86 16.30 -14.92
N ALA A 343 15.31 16.95 -13.85
CA ALA A 343 16.74 17.15 -13.61
C ALA A 343 17.41 15.94 -12.93
N THR A 344 16.60 15.09 -12.27
CA THR A 344 17.06 13.95 -11.48
C THR A 344 16.83 12.62 -12.21
N TRP A 345 15.77 12.54 -13.02
CA TRP A 345 15.31 11.38 -13.79
C TRP A 345 15.76 11.47 -15.24
#